data_AF-A0A2P8C5U7-F1
#
_entry.id   AF-A0A2P8C5U7-F1
#
_cell.length_a   1.000
_cell.length_b   1.000
_cell.length_c   1.000
_cell.angle_alpha   90.00
_cell.angle_beta   90.00
_cell.angle_gamma   90.00
#
_symmetry.space_group_name_H-M   'P 1'
#
loop_
_entity.id
_entity.type
_entity.pdbx_description
1 polymer ?
#
loop_
_entity_poly.entity_id
_entity_poly.type
_entity_poly.pdbx_seq_one_letter_code
_entity_poly.pdbx_strand_id
1 'polypeptide(L)' 'MSISYAMQTGVSGLRANSTAVGRISENIANANTDGYRRSFVQMVTTSTL' A
#
# COMPACT_ATOMS: atom_id res chain seq x y z
N MET A 1 -14.78 -16.12 11.68
CA MET A 1 -14.29 -15.85 10.31
C MET A 1 -15.46 -15.89 9.33
N SER A 2 -16.30 -14.85 9.33
CA SER A 2 -17.49 -14.75 8.45
C SER A 2 -17.13 -14.13 7.09
N ILE A 3 -18.04 -14.23 6.11
CA ILE A 3 -17.91 -13.59 4.78
C ILE A 3 -17.60 -12.09 4.89
N SER A 4 -18.14 -11.39 5.89
CA SER A 4 -17.85 -9.98 6.17
C SER A 4 -16.38 -9.74 6.51
N TYR A 5 -15.75 -10.67 7.25
CA TYR A 5 -14.32 -10.64 7.53
C TYR A 5 -13.49 -10.87 6.26
N ALA A 6 -13.90 -11.82 5.41
CA ALA A 6 -13.24 -12.07 4.13
C ALA A 6 -13.32 -10.85 3.18
N MET A 7 -14.48 -10.18 3.12
CA MET A 7 -14.63 -8.95 2.35
C MET A 7 -13.77 -7.81 2.93
N GLN A 8 -13.71 -7.67 4.25
CA GLN A 8 -12.88 -6.65 4.90
C GLN A 8 -11.38 -6.90 4.61
N THR A 9 -10.93 -8.16 4.63
CA THR A 9 -9.57 -8.55 4.23
C THR A 9 -9.30 -8.25 2.75
N GLY A 10 -10.24 -8.57 1.86
CA GLY A 10 -10.11 -8.26 0.43
C GLY A 10 -10.03 -6.75 0.16
N VAL A 11 -10.88 -5.96 0.82
CA VAL A 11 -10.86 -4.50 0.73
C VAL A 11 -9.57 -3.91 1.33
N SER A 12 -9.07 -4.48 2.43
CA SER A 12 -7.78 -4.09 3.01
C SER A 12 -6.62 -4.35 2.03
N GLY A 13 -6.59 -5.51 1.38
CA GLY A 13 -5.59 -5.85 0.37
C GLY A 13 -5.65 -4.93 -0.85
N LEU A 14 -6.85 -4.61 -1.35
CA LEU A 14 -7.03 -3.68 -2.46
C LEU A 14 -6.59 -2.26 -2.10
N ARG A 15 -6.93 -1.78 -0.90
CA ARG A 15 -6.48 -0.48 -0.39
C ARG A 15 -4.97 -0.39 -0.22
N ALA A 16 -4.35 -1.47 0.29
CA ALA A 16 -2.90 -1.56 0.41
C ALA A 16 -2.22 -1.50 -0.97
N ASN A 17 -2.78 -2.18 -1.97
CA ASN A 17 -2.28 -2.13 -3.35
C ASN A 17 -2.42 -0.73 -3.97
N SER A 18 -3.59 -0.09 -3.83
CA SER A 18 -3.82 1.28 -4.31
C SER A 18 -2.83 2.28 -3.70
N THR A 19 -2.56 2.14 -2.39
CA THR A 19 -1.57 2.98 -1.69
C THR A 19 -0.15 2.74 -2.21
N ALA A 20 0.22 1.48 -2.47
CA ALA A 20 1.52 1.14 -3.03
C ALA A 20 1.71 1.75 -4.43
N VAL A 21 0.71 1.67 -5.29
CA VAL A 21 0.72 2.28 -6.63
C VAL A 21 0.81 3.81 -6.54
N GLY A 22 0.07 4.44 -5.61
CA GLY A 22 0.15 5.89 -5.37
C GLY A 22 1.56 6.35 -5.01
N ARG A 23 2.23 5.66 -4.08
CA ARG A 23 3.62 5.99 -3.70
C ARG A 23 4.62 5.70 -4.82
N ILE A 24 4.40 4.67 -5.63
CA ILE A 24 5.21 4.44 -6.84
C ILE A 24 5.05 5.61 -7.82
N SER A 25 3.82 6.09 -8.03
CA SER A 25 3.54 7.26 -8.86
C SER A 25 4.27 8.50 -8.35
N GLU A 26 4.22 8.78 -7.04
CA GLU A 26 4.96 9.88 -6.42
C GLU A 26 6.47 9.75 -6.62
N ASN A 27 7.01 8.53 -6.51
CA ASN A 27 8.43 8.28 -6.77
C ASN A 27 8.82 8.48 -8.23
N ILE A 28 7.92 8.22 -9.18
CA ILE A 28 8.14 8.44 -10.62
C ILE A 28 8.06 9.93 -10.94
N ALA A 29 7.02 10.61 -10.43
CA ALA A 29 6.82 12.04 -10.64
C ALA A 29 8.00 12.87 -10.09
N ASN A 30 8.58 12.44 -8.97
CA ASN A 30 9.72 13.12 -8.34
C ASN A 30 11.09 12.50 -8.69
N ALA A 31 11.18 11.63 -9.70
CA ALA A 31 12.43 10.96 -10.06
C ALA A 31 13.54 11.92 -10.52
N ASN A 32 13.17 13.09 -11.07
CA ASN A 32 14.10 14.11 -11.56
C ASN A 32 14.26 15.29 -10.59
N THR A 33 13.70 15.21 -9.38
CA THR A 33 13.82 16.25 -8.36
C THR A 33 15.11 16.03 -7.57
N ASP A 34 16.06 16.97 -7.66
CA ASP A 34 17.30 16.91 -6.89
C ASP A 34 17.02 16.88 -5.39
N GLY A 35 17.64 15.94 -4.67
CA GLY A 35 17.42 15.72 -3.24
C GLY A 35 16.20 14.87 -2.85
N TYR A 36 15.38 14.39 -3.80
CA TYR A 36 14.24 13.53 -3.50
C TYR A 36 14.67 12.12 -3.07
N ARG A 37 14.16 11.64 -1.92
CA ARG A 37 14.36 10.27 -1.43
C ARG A 37 13.13 9.43 -1.68
N ARG A 38 13.29 8.35 -2.44
CA ARG A 38 12.20 7.43 -2.78
C ARG A 38 11.66 6.77 -1.52
N SER A 39 10.34 6.75 -1.38
CA SER A 39 9.66 6.07 -0.28
C SER A 39 9.14 4.70 -0.73
N PHE A 40 9.39 3.65 0.05
CA PHE A 40 8.91 2.30 -0.24
C PHE A 40 7.71 1.94 0.64
N VAL A 41 6.80 1.13 0.11
CA VAL A 41 5.66 0.59 0.87
C VAL A 41 5.92 -0.88 1.16
N GLN A 42 5.92 -1.24 2.44
CA GLN A 42 5.95 -2.62 2.89
C GLN A 42 4.57 -2.97 3.45
N MET A 43 3.93 -3.98 2.88
CA MET A 43 2.68 -4.53 3.42
C MET A 43 3.00 -5.47 4.57
N VAL A 44 2.35 -5.27 5.72
CA VAL A 44 2.50 -6.13 6.91
C VAL A 44 1.12 -6.63 7.31
N THR A 45 0.97 -7.95 7.39
CA THR A 45 -0.27 -8.59 7.86
C THR A 45 -0.20 -8.70 9.38
N THR A 46 -1.00 -7.89 10.09
CA THR A 46 -1.16 -8.04 11.55
C THR A 46 -2.34 -8.97 11.82
N SER A 47 -2.04 -10.25 12.10
CA SER A 47 -3.04 -11.19 12.61
C SER A 47 -3.04 -11.11 14.13
N THR A 48 -4.00 -10.40 14.71
CA THR A 48 -4.28 -10.50 16.15
C THR A 48 -4.91 -11.87 16.42
N LEU A 49 -4.20 -12.72 17.16
CA LEU A 49 -4.71 -13.99 17.69
C LEU A 49 -5.72 -13.76 18.81
#